data_AF-A0A261PYM7-F1
#
_entry.id   AF-A0A261PYM7-F1
#
_cell.length_a   1.000
_cell.length_b   1.000
_cell.length_c   1.000
_cell.angle_alpha   90.00
_cell.angle_beta   90.00
_cell.angle_gamma   90.00
#
_symmetry.space_group_name_H-M   'P 1'
#
loop_
_entity.id
_entity.type
_entity.pdbx_description
1 polymer ?
#
loop_
_entity_poly.entity_id
_entity_poly.type
_entity_poly.pdbx_seq_one_letter_code
_entity_poly.pdbx_strand_id
1 'polypeptide(L)'
;MEQNKAVMEFFAFYAWGTKAASFPERLPEYNRLIGNFDALALQADARPVPRNKIKTKVNEALQKRGIPVLEEGEIPSATALRKIYETLVKMRDTDQKQGLTLTESQAFEGQVKIYLDQALTYENFLER
;
A
#
# COMPACT_ATOMS: atom_id res chain seq x y z
N MET A 1 -5.70 -10.57 -2.71
CA MET A 1 -4.99 -11.02 -3.94
C MET A 1 -5.35 -10.19 -5.16
N GLU A 2 -6.64 -9.96 -5.46
CA GLU A 2 -7.05 -9.23 -6.67
C GLU A 2 -6.51 -7.79 -6.73
N GLN A 3 -6.53 -7.05 -5.60
CA GLN A 3 -6.02 -5.67 -5.57
C GLN A 3 -4.50 -5.57 -5.72
N ASN A 4 -3.75 -6.54 -5.15
CA ASN A 4 -2.30 -6.62 -5.30
C ASN A 4 -1.93 -6.83 -6.78
N LYS A 5 -2.67 -7.70 -7.47
CA LYS A 5 -2.49 -7.92 -8.91
C LYS A 5 -2.80 -6.65 -9.70
N ALA A 6 -3.95 -6.03 -9.45
CA ALA A 6 -4.40 -4.82 -10.15
C ALA A 6 -3.38 -3.67 -10.06
N VAL A 7 -2.84 -3.41 -8.86
CA VAL A 7 -1.86 -2.33 -8.70
C VAL A 7 -0.52 -2.65 -9.36
N MET A 8 -0.10 -3.92 -9.38
CA MET A 8 1.11 -4.33 -10.08
C MET A 8 0.94 -4.24 -11.60
N GLU A 9 -0.24 -4.60 -12.13
CA GLU A 9 -0.56 -4.42 -13.56
C GLU A 9 -0.54 -2.94 -13.94
N PHE A 10 -1.12 -2.07 -13.10
CA PHE A 10 -1.07 -0.63 -13.29
C PHE A 10 0.37 -0.10 -13.39
N PHE A 11 1.24 -0.49 -12.46
CA PHE A 11 2.65 -0.11 -12.53
C PHE A 11 3.35 -0.69 -13.76
N ALA A 12 3.04 -1.92 -14.17
CA ALA A 12 3.61 -2.50 -15.39
C ALA A 12 3.24 -1.70 -16.65
N PHE A 13 1.99 -1.21 -16.75
CA PHE A 13 1.55 -0.39 -17.88
C PHE A 13 2.24 0.99 -17.94
N TYR A 14 2.54 1.59 -16.79
CA TYR A 14 3.10 2.95 -16.70
C TYR A 14 4.54 3.01 -16.19
N ALA A 15 5.23 1.86 -16.17
CA ALA A 15 6.60 1.72 -15.66
C ALA A 15 7.58 2.66 -16.34
N TRP A 16 7.35 2.96 -17.61
CA TRP A 16 8.22 3.79 -18.44
C TRP A 16 7.98 5.31 -18.31
N GLY A 17 7.08 5.70 -17.40
CA GLY A 17 6.62 7.08 -17.25
C GLY A 17 5.40 7.39 -18.10
N THR A 18 4.91 8.62 -17.97
CA THR A 18 3.67 9.09 -18.59
C THR A 18 3.81 10.55 -19.02
N LYS A 19 2.80 11.06 -19.73
CA LYS A 19 2.67 12.48 -20.05
C LYS A 19 1.40 13.04 -19.38
N ALA A 20 1.46 14.27 -18.90
CA ALA A 20 0.30 14.96 -18.32
C ALA A 20 -0.90 14.99 -19.30
N ALA A 21 -0.63 15.16 -20.60
CA ALA A 21 -1.67 15.21 -21.63
C ALA A 21 -2.53 13.93 -21.72
N SER A 22 -1.97 12.76 -21.37
CA SER A 22 -2.72 11.50 -21.36
C SER A 22 -3.25 11.13 -19.98
N PHE A 23 -3.13 12.01 -18.98
CA PHE A 23 -3.67 11.77 -17.62
C PHE A 23 -5.17 11.39 -17.61
N PRO A 24 -6.06 12.01 -18.42
CA PRO A 24 -7.48 11.64 -18.42
C PRO A 24 -7.75 10.16 -18.70
N GLU A 25 -6.87 9.47 -19.44
CA GLU A 25 -6.97 8.03 -19.74
C GLU A 25 -6.73 7.17 -18.49
N ARG A 26 -5.94 7.66 -17.53
CA ARG A 26 -5.53 6.94 -16.31
C ARG A 26 -6.35 7.28 -15.09
N LEU A 27 -7.02 8.43 -15.09
CA LEU A 27 -7.80 8.91 -13.94
C LEU A 27 -8.83 7.88 -13.42
N PRO A 28 -9.60 7.16 -14.27
CA PRO A 28 -10.53 6.15 -13.76
C PRO A 28 -9.82 5.03 -12.99
N GLU A 29 -8.64 4.62 -13.46
CA GLU A 29 -7.86 3.54 -12.88
C GLU A 29 -7.20 3.99 -11.56
N TYR A 30 -6.68 5.21 -11.49
CA TYR A 30 -6.26 5.81 -10.21
C TYR A 30 -7.38 5.81 -9.19
N ASN A 31 -8.57 6.30 -9.57
CA ASN A 31 -9.71 6.40 -8.65
C ASN A 31 -10.13 5.02 -8.14
N ARG A 32 -10.12 4.01 -9.02
CA ARG A 32 -10.41 2.62 -8.67
C ARG A 32 -9.41 2.08 -7.65
N LEU A 33 -8.12 2.19 -7.93
CA LEU A 33 -7.06 1.71 -7.03
C LEU A 33 -7.10 2.43 -5.68
N ILE A 34 -7.21 3.76 -5.70
CA ILE A 34 -7.30 4.60 -4.50
C ILE A 34 -8.48 4.17 -3.63
N GLY A 35 -9.68 4.04 -4.21
CA GLY A 35 -10.87 3.61 -3.47
C GLY A 35 -10.75 2.19 -2.91
N ASN A 36 -10.14 1.28 -3.67
CA ASN A 36 -9.94 -0.10 -3.22
C ASN A 36 -8.97 -0.19 -2.04
N PHE A 37 -7.85 0.53 -2.07
CA PHE A 37 -6.89 0.52 -0.95
C PHE A 37 -7.41 1.25 0.29
N ASP A 38 -8.18 2.33 0.12
CA ASP A 38 -8.85 2.99 1.24
C ASP A 38 -9.89 2.08 1.91
N ALA A 39 -10.72 1.40 1.10
CA ALA A 39 -11.68 0.42 1.61
C ALA A 39 -10.99 -0.75 2.32
N LEU A 40 -9.87 -1.26 1.78
CA LEU A 40 -9.08 -2.31 2.44
C LEU A 40 -8.48 -1.84 3.76
N ALA A 41 -7.96 -0.61 3.82
CA ALA A 41 -7.44 -0.04 5.06
C ALA A 41 -8.55 0.05 6.12
N LEU A 42 -9.72 0.58 5.76
CA LEU A 42 -10.89 0.65 6.65
C LEU A 42 -11.32 -0.73 7.15
N GLN A 43 -11.36 -1.73 6.28
CA GLN A 43 -11.69 -3.10 6.66
C GLN A 43 -10.66 -3.71 7.59
N ALA A 44 -9.37 -3.53 7.31
CA ALA A 44 -8.30 -4.04 8.14
C ALA A 44 -8.32 -3.41 9.55
N ASP A 45 -8.64 -2.12 9.63
CA ASP A 45 -8.75 -1.35 10.88
C ASP A 45 -9.94 -1.79 11.74
N ALA A 46 -11.08 -2.11 11.10
CA ALA A 46 -12.30 -2.52 11.79
C ALA A 46 -12.26 -3.97 12.32
N ARG A 47 -11.39 -4.82 11.78
CA ARG A 47 -11.29 -6.23 12.20
C ARG A 47 -10.62 -6.33 13.58
N PRO A 48 -11.17 -7.12 14.52
CA PRO A 48 -10.55 -7.31 15.83
C PRO A 48 -9.12 -7.86 15.70
N VAL A 49 -8.20 -7.35 16.52
CA VAL A 49 -6.89 -7.98 16.69
C VAL A 49 -7.07 -9.20 17.59
N PRO A 50 -6.68 -10.42 17.16
CA PRO A 50 -6.82 -11.62 17.98
C PRO A 50 -6.16 -11.43 19.36
N ARG A 51 -6.92 -11.63 20.45
CA ARG A 51 -6.36 -11.63 21.80
C ARG A 51 -5.57 -12.93 22.01
N ASN A 52 -4.27 -12.92 21.74
CA ASN A 52 -3.41 -14.03 22.09
C ASN A 52 -1.98 -13.58 22.41
N LYS A 53 -1.18 -14.42 23.09
CA LYS A 53 0.25 -14.25 23.46
C LYS A 53 1.20 -14.00 22.25
N ILE A 54 0.61 -13.83 21.09
CA ILE A 54 1.16 -13.67 19.76
C ILE A 54 1.69 -12.23 19.55
N LYS A 55 1.00 -11.19 20.05
CA LYS A 55 1.49 -9.78 19.99
C LYS A 55 2.89 -9.60 20.58
N THR A 56 3.20 -10.30 21.68
CA THR A 56 4.53 -10.25 22.32
C THR A 56 5.59 -10.89 21.42
N LYS A 57 5.28 -12.07 20.84
CA LYS A 57 6.16 -12.75 19.88
C LYS A 57 6.36 -11.95 18.58
N VAL A 58 5.36 -11.18 18.13
CA VAL A 58 5.48 -10.23 17.01
C VAL A 58 6.55 -9.22 17.31
N ASN A 59 6.37 -8.53 18.45
CA ASN A 59 7.20 -7.40 18.77
C ASN A 59 8.66 -7.83 18.94
N GLU A 60 8.88 -9.02 19.51
CA GLU A 60 10.20 -9.66 19.56
C GLU A 60 10.78 -10.02 18.18
N ALA A 61 9.97 -10.53 17.26
CA ALA A 61 10.44 -10.89 15.90
C ALA A 61 10.74 -9.67 15.03
N LEU A 62 9.93 -8.62 15.13
CA LEU A 62 10.12 -7.34 14.41
C LEU A 62 11.35 -6.59 14.92
N GLN A 63 11.55 -6.54 16.25
CA GLN A 63 12.77 -5.97 16.84
C GLN A 63 14.02 -6.67 16.33
N LYS A 64 14.02 -8.01 16.21
CA LYS A 64 15.15 -8.77 15.65
C LYS A 64 15.46 -8.43 14.20
N ARG A 65 14.50 -7.90 13.45
CA ARG A 65 14.65 -7.45 12.06
C ARG A 65 14.88 -5.94 11.93
N GLY A 66 15.02 -5.21 13.05
CA GLY A 66 15.17 -3.75 13.06
C GLY A 66 13.91 -2.99 12.67
N ILE A 67 12.74 -3.65 12.72
CA ILE A 67 11.44 -3.06 12.39
C ILE A 67 10.81 -2.52 13.69
N PRO A 68 10.36 -1.26 13.75
CA PRO A 68 9.70 -0.69 14.92
C PRO A 68 8.52 -1.54 15.39
N VAL A 69 8.36 -1.63 16.72
CA VAL A 69 7.28 -2.40 17.35
C VAL A 69 5.98 -1.62 17.41
N LEU A 70 4.89 -2.36 17.45
CA LEU A 70 3.54 -1.84 17.30
C LEU A 70 3.05 -1.23 18.61
N GLU A 71 2.58 0.01 18.56
CA GLU A 71 1.90 0.68 19.67
C GLU A 71 0.48 0.09 19.89
N GLU A 72 -0.08 0.28 21.08
CA GLU A 72 -1.44 -0.17 21.37
C GLU A 72 -2.46 0.63 20.56
N GLY A 73 -3.25 -0.07 19.73
CA GLY A 73 -4.35 0.52 18.95
C GLY A 73 -4.07 0.61 17.45
N GLU A 74 -2.81 0.54 17.02
CA GLU A 74 -2.48 0.53 15.59
C GLU A 74 -2.56 -0.89 15.01
N ILE A 75 -3.34 -1.06 13.95
CA ILE A 75 -3.35 -2.28 13.14
C ILE A 75 -2.34 -2.08 12.00
N PRO A 76 -1.17 -2.76 12.03
CA PRO A 76 -0.06 -2.38 11.16
C PRO A 76 -0.33 -2.66 9.69
N SER A 77 -1.12 -3.71 9.40
CA SER A 77 -1.62 -3.99 8.06
C SER A 77 -2.54 -2.86 7.57
N ALA A 78 -3.41 -2.32 8.42
CA ALA A 78 -4.24 -1.16 8.09
C ALA A 78 -3.40 0.09 7.83
N THR A 79 -2.37 0.34 8.66
CA THR A 79 -1.41 1.43 8.42
C THR A 79 -0.67 1.26 7.10
N ALA A 80 -0.17 0.07 6.78
CA ALA A 80 0.50 -0.21 5.52
C ALA A 80 -0.44 -0.02 4.31
N LEU A 81 -1.69 -0.50 4.39
CA LEU A 81 -2.70 -0.28 3.35
C LEU A 81 -3.01 1.20 3.14
N ARG A 82 -3.12 1.98 4.23
CA ARG A 82 -3.30 3.43 4.19
C ARG A 82 -2.10 4.12 3.52
N LYS A 83 -0.88 3.65 3.77
CA LYS A 83 0.32 4.17 3.09
C LYS A 83 0.34 3.87 1.58
N ILE A 84 -0.21 2.74 1.14
CA ILE A 84 -0.41 2.47 -0.29
C ILE A 84 -1.39 3.48 -0.89
N TYR A 85 -2.54 3.68 -0.24
CA TYR A 85 -3.53 4.69 -0.63
C TYR A 85 -2.88 6.08 -0.77
N GLU A 86 -2.15 6.54 0.24
CA GLU A 86 -1.47 7.85 0.24
C GLU A 86 -0.46 7.96 -0.91
N THR A 87 0.28 6.87 -1.17
CA THR A 87 1.26 6.80 -2.26
C THR A 87 0.58 6.93 -3.62
N LEU A 88 -0.55 6.25 -3.83
CA LEU A 88 -1.33 6.32 -5.06
C LEU A 88 -1.98 7.70 -5.28
N VAL A 89 -2.48 8.34 -4.22
CA VAL A 89 -2.98 9.73 -4.29
C VAL A 89 -1.87 10.68 -4.72
N LYS A 90 -0.70 10.58 -4.09
CA LYS A 90 0.46 11.41 -4.44
C LYS A 90 0.93 11.17 -5.86
N MET A 91 0.95 9.92 -6.31
CA MET A 91 1.29 9.56 -7.69
C MET A 91 0.29 10.18 -8.68
N ARG A 92 -1.02 10.04 -8.44
CA ARG A 92 -2.07 10.65 -9.26
C ARG A 92 -1.88 12.15 -9.40
N ASP A 93 -1.66 12.85 -8.27
CA ASP A 93 -1.53 14.31 -8.27
C ASP A 93 -0.25 14.77 -9.00
N THR A 94 0.82 13.97 -8.91
CA THR A 94 2.07 14.21 -9.64
C THR A 94 1.87 14.01 -11.15
N ASP A 95 1.24 12.88 -11.53
CA ASP A 95 0.93 12.55 -12.92
C ASP A 95 -0.01 13.58 -13.57
N GLN A 96 -1.04 14.03 -12.84
CA GLN A 96 -1.95 15.08 -13.29
C GLN A 96 -1.21 16.40 -13.57
N LYS A 97 -0.27 16.75 -12.69
CA LYS A 97 0.45 18.02 -12.78
C LYS A 97 1.48 18.04 -13.92
N GLN A 98 2.24 16.97 -14.09
CA GLN A 98 3.41 16.98 -14.98
C GLN A 98 3.66 15.68 -15.75
N GLY A 99 2.83 14.66 -15.58
CA GLY A 99 3.19 13.30 -15.93
C GLY A 99 4.15 12.69 -14.92
N LEU A 100 4.61 11.48 -15.21
CA LEU A 100 5.59 10.76 -14.41
C LEU A 100 6.83 10.52 -15.24
N THR A 101 7.99 10.81 -14.67
CA THR A 101 9.25 10.28 -15.19
C THR A 101 9.36 8.77 -14.91
N LEU A 102 10.23 8.09 -15.65
CA LEU A 102 10.60 6.69 -15.39
C LEU A 102 10.99 6.47 -13.92
N THR A 103 11.83 7.34 -13.37
CA THR A 103 12.31 7.22 -11.99
C THR A 103 11.21 7.47 -10.96
N GLU A 104 10.30 8.43 -11.20
CA GLU A 104 9.15 8.65 -10.32
C GLU A 104 8.20 7.44 -10.34
N SER A 105 7.88 6.89 -11.53
CA SER A 105 7.07 5.67 -11.65
C SER A 105 7.68 4.51 -10.86
N GLN A 106 8.99 4.26 -11.00
CA GLN A 106 9.71 3.21 -10.29
C GLN A 106 9.76 3.45 -8.77
N ALA A 107 9.92 4.71 -8.35
CA ALA A 107 9.94 5.06 -6.93
C ALA A 107 8.58 4.81 -6.27
N PHE A 108 7.48 5.22 -6.92
CA PHE A 108 6.13 4.95 -6.44
C PHE A 108 5.84 3.45 -6.41
N GLU A 109 6.25 2.69 -7.44
CA GLU A 109 6.12 1.24 -7.47
C GLU A 109 6.86 0.58 -6.30
N GLY A 110 8.13 0.97 -6.08
CA GLY A 110 8.94 0.47 -4.98
C GLY A 110 8.31 0.75 -3.62
N GLN A 111 7.79 1.95 -3.42
CA GLN A 111 7.10 2.32 -2.19
C GLN A 111 5.82 1.49 -1.97
N VAL A 112 5.00 1.29 -3.01
CA VAL A 112 3.81 0.43 -2.93
C VAL A 112 4.20 -1.03 -2.63
N LYS A 113 5.24 -1.57 -3.26
CA LYS A 113 5.73 -2.93 -3.00
C LYS A 113 6.16 -3.14 -1.54
N ILE A 114 6.87 -2.18 -0.96
CA ILE A 114 7.28 -2.22 0.44
C ILE A 114 6.06 -2.30 1.37
N TYR A 115 5.06 -1.45 1.14
CA TYR A 115 3.86 -1.45 1.98
C TYR A 115 2.96 -2.67 1.73
N LEU A 116 2.91 -3.20 0.51
CA LEU A 116 2.22 -4.46 0.22
C LEU A 116 2.86 -5.63 0.98
N ASP A 117 4.18 -5.72 0.97
CA ASP A 117 4.92 -6.75 1.71
C ASP A 117 4.65 -6.66 3.21
N GLN A 118 4.64 -5.44 3.76
CA GLN A 118 4.28 -5.20 5.16
C GLN A 118 2.83 -5.64 5.44
N ALA A 119 1.86 -5.20 4.65
CA ALA A 119 0.45 -5.54 4.85
C ALA A 119 0.23 -7.07 4.83
N LEU A 120 0.83 -7.77 3.86
CA LEU A 120 0.76 -9.23 3.74
C LEU A 120 1.44 -9.93 4.91
N THR A 121 2.63 -9.46 5.31
CA THR A 121 3.36 -10.02 6.45
C THR A 121 2.53 -9.93 7.72
N TYR A 122 1.89 -8.79 7.97
CA TYR A 122 1.06 -8.59 9.16
C TYR A 122 -0.26 -9.37 9.12
N GLU A 123 -1.00 -9.40 8.00
CA GLU A 123 -2.23 -10.19 7.92
C GLU A 123 -1.93 -11.69 8.02
N ASN A 124 -0.89 -12.22 7.33
CA ASN A 124 -0.48 -13.62 7.45
C ASN A 124 -0.11 -13.98 8.90
N PHE A 125 0.65 -13.10 9.55
CA PHE A 125 1.08 -13.31 10.91
C PHE A 125 -0.11 -13.28 11.90
N LEU A 126 -1.09 -12.40 11.67
CA LEU A 126 -2.31 -12.29 12.48
C LEU A 126 -3.38 -13.33 12.09
N GLU A 127 -3.09 -14.21 11.11
CA GLU A 127 -3.99 -15.22 10.57
C GLU A 127 -5.32 -14.63 10.04
N ARG A 128 -5.22 -13.56 9.23
CA ARG A 128 -6.36 -12.77 8.72
C ARG A 128 -6.41 -12.59 7.20
#